data_AF-A0A0C3PA25-F1
#
_entry.id   AF-A0A0C3PA25-F1
#
_cell.length_a   1.000
_cell.length_b   1.000
_cell.length_c   1.000
_cell.angle_alpha   90.00
_cell.angle_beta   90.00
_cell.angle_gamma   90.00
#
_symmetry.space_group_name_H-M   'P 1'
#
loop_
_entity.id
_entity.type
_entity.pdbx_description
1 polymer ?
#
loop_
_entity_poly.entity_id
_entity_poly.type
_entity_poly.pdbx_seq_one_letter_code
_entity_poly.pdbx_strand_id
1 'polypeptide(L)'
;MIGAPCDSEGQTLPSGSPAPTPAEPESLRNLNVFDPFENRVHYQLTDFFYCRNKISKKEFDDLMQLWAATGVTPPFANYNKYLDTIDSIPHGEVPWQSFKVKYSGDRPDKDVPPWMDTEYDVWFCCPCQIARNHLANPDFAKDVDWAPKRVFNQQGKREWCDFMLGNWAWRQADKIAEDSKTQGAAFCPIILGSDKTTVSVASQQASSRTPFVVLTKTLSLL
;
A
#
# COMPACT_ATOMS: atom_id res chain seq x y z
N MET A 1 20.68 -1.99 19.01
CA MET A 1 20.87 -1.79 17.56
C MET A 1 20.57 -0.34 17.18
N ILE A 2 21.36 0.28 16.31
CA ILE A 2 21.07 1.59 15.69
C ILE A 2 21.03 1.31 14.18
N GLY A 3 19.90 1.59 13.52
CA GLY A 3 19.83 1.48 12.06
C GLY A 3 20.82 2.46 11.44
N ALA A 4 21.77 1.94 10.67
CA ALA A 4 22.82 2.74 10.05
C ALA A 4 22.47 3.00 8.57
N PRO A 5 22.67 4.23 8.07
CA PRO A 5 22.53 4.49 6.63
C PRO A 5 23.44 3.56 5.84
N CYS A 6 22.95 2.97 4.76
CA CYS A 6 23.70 2.09 3.88
C CYS A 6 23.40 2.40 2.41
N ASP A 7 24.29 1.96 1.52
CA ASP A 7 24.06 2.00 0.08
C ASP A 7 23.16 0.84 -0.41
N SER A 8 22.93 0.75 -1.72
CA SER A 8 22.10 -0.30 -2.32
C SER A 8 22.66 -1.72 -2.14
N GLU A 9 23.95 -1.84 -1.83
CA GLU A 9 24.63 -3.12 -1.58
C GLU A 9 24.67 -3.46 -0.07
N GLY A 10 24.06 -2.61 0.77
CA GLY A 10 24.02 -2.80 2.22
C GLY A 10 25.32 -2.40 2.93
N GLN A 11 26.23 -1.70 2.27
CA GLN A 11 27.46 -1.21 2.91
C GLN A 11 27.16 0.06 3.71
N THR A 12 27.62 0.10 4.96
CA THR A 12 27.38 1.23 5.86
C THR A 12 28.02 2.51 5.35
N LEU A 13 27.25 3.60 5.33
CA LEU A 13 27.71 4.93 4.95
C LEU A 13 28.29 5.68 6.16
N PRO A 14 29.25 6.61 5.94
CA PRO A 14 29.73 7.50 6.99
C PRO A 14 28.61 8.30 7.67
N SER A 15 28.79 8.59 8.96
CA SER A 15 27.87 9.45 9.71
C SER A 15 27.77 10.84 9.06
N GLY A 16 26.55 11.30 8.79
CA GLY A 16 26.30 12.59 8.13
C GLY A 16 26.39 12.55 6.61
N SER A 17 26.50 11.36 5.99
CA SER A 17 26.29 11.23 4.55
C SER A 17 24.97 11.89 4.15
N PRO A 18 24.95 12.70 3.08
CA PRO A 18 23.72 13.30 2.59
C PRO A 18 22.74 12.16 2.25
N ALA A 19 21.47 12.34 2.58
CA ALA A 19 20.43 11.45 2.08
C ALA A 19 20.60 11.37 0.55
N PRO A 20 20.54 10.17 -0.05
CA PRO A 20 20.52 10.09 -1.49
C PRO A 20 19.43 11.04 -1.97
N THR A 21 19.80 11.98 -2.84
CA THR A 21 18.80 12.74 -3.58
C THR A 21 17.84 11.69 -4.12
N PRO A 22 16.52 11.77 -3.87
CA PRO A 22 15.59 10.90 -4.56
C PRO A 22 16.02 10.96 -6.01
N ALA A 23 16.29 9.81 -6.61
CA ALA A 23 16.43 9.80 -8.04
C ALA A 23 15.08 10.36 -8.50
N GLU A 24 15.05 11.64 -8.89
CA GLU A 24 14.15 12.03 -9.94
C GLU A 24 14.48 11.00 -11.00
N PRO A 25 13.59 10.03 -11.29
CA PRO A 25 13.91 9.10 -12.36
C PRO A 25 14.33 9.99 -13.54
N GLU A 26 15.43 9.67 -14.22
CA GLU A 26 16.00 10.55 -15.27
C GLU A 26 14.93 10.99 -16.30
N SER A 27 13.84 10.23 -16.34
CA SER A 27 12.57 10.51 -16.99
C SER A 27 11.90 11.86 -16.58
N LEU A 28 11.94 12.33 -15.33
CA LEU A 28 11.30 13.58 -14.89
C LEU A 28 11.95 14.87 -15.41
N ARG A 29 13.20 14.82 -15.89
CA ARG A 29 13.86 16.02 -16.42
C ARG A 29 13.30 16.47 -17.77
N ASN A 30 12.45 15.66 -18.42
CA ASN A 30 11.82 15.97 -19.70
C ASN A 30 10.39 15.39 -19.88
N LEU A 31 9.72 14.93 -18.83
CA LEU A 31 8.39 14.30 -18.94
C LEU A 31 7.24 15.23 -18.54
N ASN A 32 6.11 15.02 -19.21
CA ASN A 32 4.81 15.53 -18.82
C ASN A 32 4.57 15.24 -17.33
N VAL A 33 4.47 16.29 -16.51
CA VAL A 33 4.22 16.17 -15.05
C VAL A 33 2.88 15.51 -14.72
N PHE A 34 2.04 15.27 -15.73
CA PHE A 34 0.77 14.57 -15.62
C PHE A 34 0.83 13.14 -16.19
N ASP A 35 1.99 12.59 -16.55
CA ASP A 35 2.07 11.19 -17.01
C ASP A 35 1.33 10.23 -16.06
N PRO A 36 0.50 9.30 -16.57
CA PRO A 36 0.27 8.91 -17.97
C PRO A 36 -0.79 9.77 -18.71
N PHE A 37 -1.34 10.79 -18.07
CA PHE A 37 -2.36 11.67 -18.64
C PHE A 37 -1.76 12.69 -19.60
N GLU A 38 -2.43 12.95 -20.72
CA GLU A 38 -1.93 13.87 -21.75
C GLU A 38 -1.69 15.31 -21.24
N ASN A 39 -2.46 15.77 -20.25
CA ASN A 39 -2.35 17.11 -19.68
C ASN A 39 -3.10 17.21 -18.34
N ARG A 40 -3.02 18.39 -17.70
CA ARG A 40 -3.69 18.71 -16.44
C ARG A 40 -5.19 18.45 -16.45
N VAL A 41 -5.89 18.80 -17.54
CA VAL A 41 -7.35 18.67 -17.63
C VAL A 41 -7.74 17.20 -17.70
N HIS A 42 -6.99 16.40 -18.48
CA HIS A 42 -7.16 14.96 -18.57
C HIS A 42 -7.03 14.32 -17.16
N TYR A 43 -5.96 14.65 -16.41
CA TYR A 43 -5.80 14.20 -15.02
C TYR A 43 -6.97 14.61 -14.11
N GLN A 44 -7.39 15.88 -14.16
CA GLN A 44 -8.45 16.40 -13.29
C GLN A 44 -9.82 15.77 -13.58
N LEU A 45 -10.10 15.47 -14.85
CA LEU A 45 -11.30 14.72 -15.23
C LEU A 45 -11.23 13.29 -14.70
N THR A 46 -10.07 12.63 -14.78
CA THR A 46 -9.87 11.30 -14.19
C THR A 46 -10.14 11.31 -12.69
N ASP A 47 -9.54 12.23 -11.94
CA ASP A 47 -9.76 12.37 -10.49
C ASP A 47 -11.24 12.65 -10.16
N PHE A 48 -11.88 13.53 -10.91
CA PHE A 48 -13.28 13.84 -10.73
C PHE A 48 -14.18 12.63 -10.96
N PHE A 49 -13.94 11.88 -12.03
CA PHE A 49 -14.72 10.68 -12.36
C PHE A 49 -14.45 9.52 -11.39
N TYR A 50 -13.19 9.28 -11.03
CA TYR A 50 -12.78 8.12 -10.24
C TYR A 50 -12.95 8.35 -8.74
N CYS A 51 -12.28 9.37 -8.21
CA CYS A 51 -12.17 9.61 -6.77
C CYS A 51 -13.44 10.28 -6.22
N ARG A 52 -13.95 11.29 -6.93
CA ARG A 52 -14.99 12.19 -6.39
C ARG A 52 -16.40 11.69 -6.69
N ASN A 53 -16.69 11.33 -7.93
CA ASN A 53 -18.05 10.96 -8.34
C ASN A 53 -18.28 9.45 -8.45
N LYS A 54 -17.22 8.65 -8.66
CA LYS A 54 -17.33 7.20 -8.91
C LYS A 54 -18.32 6.91 -10.04
N ILE A 55 -18.12 7.56 -11.18
CA ILE A 55 -19.05 7.54 -12.31
C ILE A 55 -19.30 6.12 -12.83
N SER A 56 -20.55 5.79 -13.15
CA SER A 56 -20.86 4.51 -13.78
C SER A 56 -20.40 4.47 -15.23
N LYS A 57 -20.13 3.28 -15.77
CA LYS A 57 -19.79 3.09 -17.19
C LYS A 57 -20.81 3.73 -18.13
N LYS A 58 -22.11 3.57 -17.83
CA LYS A 58 -23.19 4.12 -18.65
C LYS A 58 -23.15 5.65 -18.68
N GLU A 59 -23.08 6.29 -17.51
CA GLU A 59 -23.03 7.76 -17.41
C GLU A 59 -21.78 8.34 -18.08
N PHE A 60 -20.65 7.63 -17.97
CA PHE A 60 -19.42 8.00 -18.65
C PHE A 60 -19.58 7.94 -20.17
N ASP A 61 -20.09 6.83 -20.70
CA ASP A 61 -20.30 6.65 -22.14
C ASP A 61 -21.31 7.69 -22.69
N ASP A 62 -22.40 7.95 -21.97
CA ASP A 62 -23.38 8.99 -22.31
C ASP A 62 -22.73 10.39 -22.34
N LEU A 63 -21.90 10.72 -21.34
CA LEU A 63 -21.19 12.00 -21.28
C LEU A 63 -20.19 12.16 -22.43
N MET A 64 -19.41 11.12 -22.75
CA MET A 64 -18.46 11.17 -23.87
C MET A 64 -19.17 11.33 -25.22
N GLN A 65 -20.36 10.73 -25.39
CA GLN A 65 -21.19 10.93 -26.58
C GLN A 65 -21.71 12.38 -26.67
N LEU A 66 -22.21 12.93 -25.56
CA LEU A 66 -22.64 14.34 -25.50
C LEU A 66 -21.48 15.29 -25.80
N TRP A 67 -20.27 14.98 -25.31
CA TRP A 67 -19.07 15.74 -25.60
C TRP A 67 -18.75 15.73 -27.10
N ALA A 68 -18.77 14.55 -27.73
CA ALA A 68 -18.53 14.39 -29.16
C ALA A 68 -19.56 15.18 -30.00
N ALA A 69 -20.82 15.24 -29.56
CA ALA A 69 -21.89 15.98 -30.24
C ALA A 69 -21.64 17.50 -30.28
N THR A 70 -20.77 18.05 -29.43
CA THR A 70 -20.35 19.45 -29.50
C THR A 70 -19.36 19.76 -30.63
N GLY A 71 -18.85 18.73 -31.32
CA GLY A 71 -17.82 18.86 -32.34
C GLY A 71 -16.39 18.89 -31.80
N VAL A 72 -16.21 18.70 -30.48
CA VAL A 72 -14.91 18.59 -29.83
C VAL A 72 -14.60 17.12 -29.54
N THR A 73 -13.36 16.70 -29.78
CA THR A 73 -12.89 15.34 -29.45
C THR A 73 -13.03 15.09 -27.94
N PRO A 74 -13.73 14.02 -27.51
CA PRO A 74 -13.83 13.68 -26.10
C PRO A 74 -12.47 13.38 -25.47
N PRO A 75 -12.29 13.64 -24.16
CA PRO A 75 -11.03 13.37 -23.46
C PRO A 75 -10.68 11.88 -23.37
N PHE A 76 -11.67 10.99 -23.50
CA PHE A 76 -11.47 9.55 -23.52
C PHE A 76 -12.26 8.91 -24.65
N ALA A 77 -11.65 7.92 -25.31
CA ALA A 77 -12.30 7.20 -26.41
C ALA A 77 -13.47 6.30 -25.94
N ASN A 78 -13.35 5.70 -24.76
CA ASN A 78 -14.37 4.85 -24.13
C ASN A 78 -13.99 4.56 -22.67
N TYR A 79 -14.93 3.98 -21.93
CA TYR A 79 -14.72 3.62 -20.51
C TYR A 79 -13.53 2.69 -20.26
N ASN A 80 -13.25 1.74 -21.15
CA ASN A 80 -12.11 0.84 -20.96
C ASN A 80 -10.78 1.59 -21.09
N LYS A 81 -10.65 2.50 -22.06
CA LYS A 81 -9.46 3.33 -22.19
C LYS A 81 -9.26 4.27 -21.00
N TYR A 82 -10.36 4.76 -20.42
CA TYR A 82 -10.31 5.50 -19.18
C TYR A 82 -9.74 4.68 -18.01
N LEU A 83 -10.17 3.42 -17.85
CA LEU A 83 -9.61 2.52 -16.83
C LEU A 83 -8.16 2.12 -17.14
N ASP A 84 -7.84 1.78 -18.40
CA ASP A 84 -6.47 1.48 -18.83
C ASP A 84 -5.50 2.62 -18.48
N THR A 85 -5.91 3.88 -18.66
CA THR A 85 -5.09 5.04 -18.29
C THR A 85 -4.85 5.09 -16.78
N ILE A 86 -5.86 4.80 -15.95
CA ILE A 86 -5.70 4.72 -14.50
C ILE A 86 -4.72 3.60 -14.13
N ASP A 87 -4.89 2.41 -14.70
CA ASP A 87 -4.05 1.23 -14.43
C ASP A 87 -2.62 1.37 -14.98
N SER A 88 -2.35 2.40 -15.79
CA SER A 88 -1.02 2.70 -16.32
C SER A 88 -0.21 3.69 -15.48
N ILE A 89 -0.78 4.21 -14.37
CA ILE A 89 -0.09 5.15 -13.51
C ILE A 89 1.19 4.48 -12.96
N PRO A 90 2.39 4.97 -13.30
CA PRO A 90 3.64 4.29 -12.95
C PRO A 90 4.02 4.48 -11.47
N HIS A 91 3.34 5.39 -10.78
CA HIS A 91 3.68 5.80 -9.43
C HIS A 91 2.91 5.01 -8.38
N GLY A 92 3.65 4.30 -7.53
CA GLY A 92 3.12 3.74 -6.28
C GLY A 92 2.38 2.41 -6.42
N GLU A 93 2.20 1.88 -7.62
CA GLU A 93 1.44 0.63 -7.78
C GLU A 93 2.26 -0.61 -7.43
N VAL A 94 1.69 -1.42 -6.55
CA VAL A 94 2.03 -2.83 -6.41
C VAL A 94 0.88 -3.60 -7.03
N PRO A 95 1.08 -4.37 -8.11
CA PRO A 95 -0.02 -4.98 -8.83
C PRO A 95 -0.81 -5.92 -7.93
N TRP A 96 -2.14 -5.90 -8.09
CA TRP A 96 -3.02 -6.90 -7.48
C TRP A 96 -2.70 -8.27 -8.06
N GLN A 97 -2.57 -9.23 -7.17
CA GLN A 97 -2.37 -10.64 -7.46
C GLN A 97 -3.48 -11.43 -6.79
N SER A 98 -3.77 -12.62 -7.29
CA SER A 98 -4.68 -13.52 -6.62
C SER A 98 -4.23 -14.96 -6.67
N PHE A 99 -4.67 -15.72 -5.66
CA PHE A 99 -4.55 -17.16 -5.62
C PHE A 99 -5.83 -17.76 -5.03
N LYS A 100 -6.11 -19.00 -5.40
CA LYS A 100 -7.28 -19.72 -4.89
C LYS A 100 -6.90 -20.46 -3.62
N VAL A 101 -7.78 -20.40 -2.63
CA VAL A 101 -7.68 -21.19 -1.40
C VAL A 101 -8.94 -22.03 -1.22
N LYS A 102 -8.76 -23.21 -0.66
CA LYS A 102 -9.84 -24.11 -0.25
C LYS A 102 -9.54 -24.63 1.14
N TYR A 103 -10.59 -24.89 1.91
CA TYR A 103 -10.44 -25.47 3.25
C TYR A 103 -9.78 -26.85 3.17
N SER A 104 -8.64 -26.99 3.86
CA SER A 104 -7.81 -28.19 3.88
C SER A 104 -7.71 -28.84 5.26
N GLY A 105 -8.54 -28.41 6.23
CA GLY A 105 -8.55 -28.97 7.59
C GLY A 105 -9.50 -30.16 7.77
N ASP A 106 -9.64 -30.60 9.02
CA ASP A 106 -10.50 -31.72 9.41
C ASP A 106 -11.97 -31.46 9.05
N ARG A 107 -12.61 -32.49 8.49
CA ARG A 107 -13.99 -32.42 8.00
C ARG A 107 -14.92 -33.22 8.90
N PRO A 108 -16.15 -32.76 9.11
CA PRO A 108 -17.18 -33.58 9.72
C PRO A 108 -17.45 -34.84 8.88
N ASP A 109 -17.65 -35.99 9.52
CA ASP A 109 -17.98 -37.24 8.83
C ASP A 109 -19.34 -37.21 8.11
N LYS A 110 -20.24 -36.32 8.56
CA LYS A 110 -21.58 -36.10 8.00
C LYS A 110 -21.88 -34.61 7.98
N ASP A 111 -22.74 -34.20 7.04
CA ASP A 111 -23.21 -32.82 6.88
C ASP A 111 -22.08 -31.80 6.70
N VAL A 112 -21.13 -32.10 5.79
CA VAL A 112 -20.04 -31.18 5.43
C VAL A 112 -20.61 -29.84 4.95
N PRO A 113 -20.28 -28.72 5.61
CA PRO A 113 -20.76 -27.41 5.19
C PRO A 113 -20.23 -27.04 3.78
N PRO A 114 -21.07 -26.45 2.89
CA PRO A 114 -20.66 -26.11 1.52
C PRO A 114 -19.42 -25.21 1.41
N TRP A 115 -19.17 -24.37 2.42
CA TRP A 115 -18.00 -23.50 2.45
C TRP A 115 -16.67 -24.28 2.52
N MET A 116 -16.66 -25.51 3.05
CA MET A 116 -15.46 -26.34 3.09
C MET A 116 -15.06 -26.90 1.72
N ASP A 117 -15.99 -26.93 0.77
CA ASP A 117 -15.74 -27.40 -0.60
C ASP A 117 -15.60 -26.29 -1.63
N THR A 118 -15.93 -25.06 -1.24
CA THR A 118 -15.85 -23.86 -2.08
C THR A 118 -14.39 -23.39 -2.18
N GLU A 119 -13.99 -23.00 -3.39
CA GLU A 119 -12.75 -22.26 -3.62
C GLU A 119 -13.00 -20.76 -3.49
N TYR A 120 -12.10 -20.07 -2.80
CA TYR A 120 -12.14 -18.63 -2.60
C TYR A 120 -10.93 -17.98 -3.24
N ASP A 121 -11.15 -16.89 -3.96
CA ASP A 121 -10.08 -16.03 -4.45
C ASP A 121 -9.58 -15.12 -3.32
N VAL A 122 -8.29 -15.19 -3.04
CA VAL A 122 -7.58 -14.25 -2.15
C VAL A 122 -6.86 -13.26 -3.03
N TRP A 123 -7.28 -12.00 -2.97
CA TRP A 123 -6.64 -10.88 -3.66
C TRP A 123 -5.67 -10.18 -2.72
N PHE A 124 -4.44 -9.92 -3.19
CA PHE A 124 -3.41 -9.27 -2.41
C PHE A 124 -2.44 -8.48 -3.30
N CYS A 125 -1.86 -7.42 -2.75
CA CYS A 125 -0.66 -6.79 -3.30
C CYS A 125 0.55 -7.32 -2.50
N CYS A 126 1.70 -7.55 -3.16
CA CYS A 126 2.89 -8.08 -2.51
C CYS A 126 3.30 -7.24 -1.28
N PRO A 127 3.15 -7.75 -0.03
CA PRO A 127 3.38 -6.94 1.16
C PRO A 127 4.81 -6.41 1.26
N CYS A 128 5.78 -7.21 0.81
CA CYS A 128 7.19 -6.78 0.76
C CYS A 128 7.40 -5.62 -0.20
N GLN A 129 6.72 -5.61 -1.36
CA GLN A 129 6.85 -4.52 -2.32
C GLN A 129 6.19 -3.24 -1.80
N ILE A 130 5.02 -3.37 -1.16
CA ILE A 130 4.36 -2.24 -0.49
C ILE A 130 5.28 -1.63 0.57
N ALA A 131 5.86 -2.45 1.44
CA ALA A 131 6.78 -2.00 2.47
C ALA A 131 8.01 -1.28 1.88
N ARG A 132 8.60 -1.82 0.81
CA ARG A 132 9.72 -1.17 0.10
C ARG A 132 9.31 0.18 -0.49
N ASN A 133 8.16 0.26 -1.16
CA ASN A 133 7.67 1.51 -1.74
C ASN A 133 7.46 2.58 -0.66
N HIS A 134 6.92 2.20 0.51
CA HIS A 134 6.76 3.12 1.65
C HIS A 134 8.10 3.58 2.22
N LEU A 135 9.06 2.66 2.43
CA LEU A 135 10.37 3.00 2.98
C LEU A 135 11.24 3.82 2.01
N ALA A 136 11.04 3.64 0.70
CA ALA A 136 11.74 4.40 -0.33
C ALA A 136 11.15 5.80 -0.55
N ASN A 137 9.95 6.08 -0.04
CA ASN A 137 9.30 7.37 -0.21
C ASN A 137 9.93 8.42 0.75
N PRO A 138 10.58 9.46 0.22
CA PRO A 138 11.28 10.46 1.02
C PRO A 138 10.34 11.30 1.89
N ASP A 139 9.05 11.40 1.56
CA ASP A 139 8.09 12.17 2.35
C ASP A 139 7.93 11.59 3.77
N PHE A 140 8.13 10.27 3.92
CA PHE A 140 8.06 9.59 5.23
C PHE A 140 9.40 9.56 5.98
N ALA A 141 10.49 10.09 5.42
CA ALA A 141 11.83 9.94 6.01
C ALA A 141 11.93 10.52 7.44
N LYS A 142 11.09 11.52 7.77
CA LYS A 142 11.02 12.17 9.09
C LYS A 142 10.04 11.50 10.04
N ASP A 143 9.17 10.63 9.53
CA ASP A 143 8.09 9.99 10.29
C ASP A 143 8.45 8.55 10.71
N VAL A 144 9.63 8.06 10.29
CA VAL A 144 10.10 6.71 10.59
C VAL A 144 11.19 6.73 11.66
N ASP A 145 10.96 6.03 12.76
CA ASP A 145 11.99 5.69 13.74
C ASP A 145 12.80 4.47 13.26
N TRP A 146 14.05 4.70 12.84
CA TRP A 146 14.95 3.65 12.34
C TRP A 146 15.54 2.73 13.42
N ALA A 147 15.32 3.05 14.70
CA ALA A 147 15.76 2.25 15.82
C ALA A 147 14.75 2.34 16.97
N PRO A 148 14.55 1.25 17.75
CA PRO A 148 13.78 1.32 18.98
C PRO A 148 14.40 2.34 19.94
N LYS A 149 13.56 3.13 20.60
CA LYS A 149 14.02 4.23 21.46
C LYS A 149 13.51 4.12 22.89
N ARG A 150 14.15 4.86 23.77
CA ARG A 150 13.86 4.85 25.20
C ARG A 150 13.64 6.27 25.72
N VAL A 151 12.38 6.68 25.82
CA VAL A 151 12.00 8.02 26.30
C VAL A 151 11.56 7.98 27.76
N PHE A 152 12.02 8.94 28.54
CA PHE A 152 11.72 9.10 29.96
C PHE A 152 11.30 10.55 30.21
N ASN A 153 10.33 10.74 31.10
CA ASN A 153 9.87 12.06 31.48
C ASN A 153 10.83 12.74 32.47
N GLN A 154 10.52 13.98 32.87
CA GLN A 154 11.34 14.75 33.84
C GLN A 154 11.48 14.07 35.21
N GLN A 155 10.59 13.13 35.55
CA GLN A 155 10.61 12.36 36.80
C GLN A 155 11.35 11.02 36.64
N GLY A 156 11.98 10.76 35.48
CA GLY A 156 12.66 9.51 35.18
C GLY A 156 11.73 8.32 34.90
N LYS A 157 10.42 8.57 34.78
CA LYS A 157 9.44 7.52 34.46
C LYS A 157 9.39 7.28 32.96
N ARG A 158 9.27 6.02 32.60
CA ARG A 158 9.14 5.56 31.21
C ARG A 158 7.86 6.06 30.55
N GLU A 159 7.98 6.63 29.35
CA GLU A 159 6.84 7.01 28.50
C GLU A 159 6.69 6.05 27.31
N TRP A 160 5.44 5.78 26.94
CA TRP A 160 5.08 4.89 25.83
C TRP A 160 4.05 5.62 24.97
N CYS A 161 4.47 6.08 23.79
CA CYS A 161 3.61 6.86 22.89
C CYS A 161 3.60 6.31 21.46
N ASP A 162 4.52 5.41 21.12
CA ASP A 162 4.66 4.80 19.80
C ASP A 162 5.09 3.33 19.91
N PHE A 163 5.06 2.62 18.78
CA PHE A 163 5.39 1.20 18.73
C PHE A 163 6.88 0.93 19.01
N MET A 164 7.76 1.80 18.50
CA MET A 164 9.21 1.64 18.58
C MET A 164 9.77 1.95 19.98
N LEU A 165 8.99 2.62 20.82
CA LEU A 165 9.27 2.78 22.24
C LEU A 165 9.11 1.47 23.03
N GLY A 166 8.37 0.50 22.49
CA GLY A 166 8.00 -0.77 23.12
C GLY A 166 9.17 -1.70 23.47
N ASN A 167 9.09 -2.37 24.62
CA ASN A 167 10.07 -3.41 25.03
C ASN A 167 10.19 -4.53 24.01
N TRP A 168 9.09 -4.85 23.31
CA TRP A 168 9.09 -5.88 22.28
C TRP A 168 9.96 -5.48 21.09
N ALA A 169 9.79 -4.26 20.54
CA ALA A 169 10.60 -3.77 19.43
C ALA A 169 12.09 -3.77 19.78
N TRP A 170 12.42 -3.36 21.00
CA TRP A 170 13.79 -3.41 21.53
C TRP A 170 14.37 -4.84 21.52
N ARG A 171 13.63 -5.82 22.05
CA ARG A 171 14.08 -7.23 22.06
C ARG A 171 14.24 -7.81 20.66
N GLN A 172 13.41 -7.42 19.69
CA GLN A 172 13.57 -7.88 18.32
C GLN A 172 14.83 -7.30 17.70
N ALA A 173 15.08 -6.00 17.89
CA ALA A 173 16.28 -5.35 17.38
C ALA A 173 17.56 -5.91 18.03
N ASP A 174 17.53 -6.26 19.32
CA ASP A 174 18.67 -6.92 19.98
C ASP A 174 18.94 -8.31 19.38
N LYS A 175 17.90 -9.11 19.14
CA LYS A 175 18.04 -10.44 18.48
C LYS A 175 18.63 -10.33 17.08
N ILE A 176 18.18 -9.36 16.28
CA ILE A 176 18.73 -9.17 14.93
C ILE A 176 20.20 -8.71 15.02
N ALA A 177 20.59 -8.01 16.08
CA ALA A 177 21.98 -7.56 16.25
C ALA A 177 22.94 -8.69 16.66
N GLU A 178 22.43 -9.84 17.09
CA GLU A 178 23.25 -11.01 17.42
C GLU A 178 23.90 -11.63 16.17
N ASP A 179 23.28 -11.48 14.99
CA ASP A 179 23.86 -11.92 13.72
C ASP A 179 24.74 -10.81 13.12
N SER A 180 26.01 -11.16 12.87
CA SER A 180 26.99 -10.26 12.28
C SER A 180 26.63 -9.81 10.87
N LYS A 181 25.82 -10.58 10.14
CA LYS A 181 25.36 -10.22 8.78
C LYS A 181 24.29 -9.12 8.78
N THR A 182 23.61 -8.91 9.90
CA THR A 182 22.54 -7.93 10.05
C THR A 182 22.95 -6.76 10.94
N GLN A 183 24.25 -6.63 11.22
CA GLN A 183 24.79 -5.53 11.98
C GLN A 183 24.55 -4.21 11.23
N GLY A 184 23.88 -3.26 11.89
CA GLY A 184 23.49 -1.97 11.30
C GLY A 184 22.15 -1.99 10.54
N ALA A 185 21.50 -3.15 10.39
CA ALA A 185 20.16 -3.23 9.83
C ALA A 185 19.14 -2.46 10.69
N ALA A 186 18.09 -1.95 10.06
CA ALA A 186 16.95 -1.36 10.76
C ALA A 186 15.87 -2.42 10.97
N PHE A 187 15.34 -2.52 12.20
CA PHE A 187 14.15 -3.32 12.46
C PHE A 187 12.90 -2.58 11.98
N CYS A 188 12.30 -3.04 10.88
CA CYS A 188 11.07 -2.47 10.31
C CYS A 188 9.88 -3.43 10.52
N PRO A 189 9.08 -3.25 11.59
CA PRO A 189 7.92 -4.08 11.83
C PRO A 189 6.81 -3.78 10.80
N ILE A 190 6.26 -4.82 10.18
CA ILE A 190 5.04 -4.73 9.38
C ILE A 190 3.85 -5.01 10.31
N ILE A 191 3.06 -3.98 10.62
CA ILE A 191 1.87 -4.09 11.47
C ILE A 191 0.65 -4.29 10.59
N LEU A 192 0.03 -5.46 10.69
CA LEU A 192 -1.15 -5.82 9.90
C LEU A 192 -2.38 -5.83 10.79
N GLY A 193 -3.45 -5.17 10.33
CA GLY A 193 -4.77 -5.27 10.90
C GLY A 193 -5.68 -6.03 9.94
N SER A 194 -6.46 -6.98 10.45
CA SER A 194 -7.62 -7.46 9.72
C SER A 194 -8.82 -6.66 10.21
N ASP A 195 -9.38 -5.84 9.34
CA ASP A 195 -10.71 -5.31 9.55
C ASP A 195 -11.72 -6.33 9.04
N LYS A 196 -12.69 -6.69 9.88
CA LYS A 196 -13.81 -7.50 9.43
C LYS A 196 -14.83 -6.58 8.78
N THR A 197 -14.70 -6.36 7.48
CA THR A 197 -15.74 -5.69 6.69
C THR A 197 -16.71 -6.72 6.14
N THR A 198 -17.95 -6.71 6.64
CA THR A 198 -19.05 -7.47 6.04
C THR A 198 -19.44 -6.81 4.73
N VAL A 199 -18.89 -7.28 3.61
CA VAL A 199 -19.28 -6.82 2.27
C VAL A 199 -20.41 -7.71 1.76
N SER A 200 -21.63 -7.51 2.29
CA SER A 200 -22.86 -8.01 1.66
C SER A 200 -24.11 -7.37 2.28
N VAL A 201 -24.70 -6.40 1.58
CA VAL A 201 -26.16 -6.18 1.62
C VAL A 201 -26.67 -6.63 0.25
N ALA A 202 -26.97 -7.92 0.15
CA ALA A 202 -27.78 -8.49 -0.92
C ALA A 202 -28.80 -9.41 -0.24
N SER A 203 -30.07 -9.05 -0.37
CA SER A 203 -31.20 -9.82 0.11
C SER A 203 -31.18 -11.21 -0.55
N GLN A 204 -31.26 -12.23 0.31
CA GLN A 204 -31.47 -13.65 0.02
C GLN A 204 -30.22 -14.49 -0.32
N GLN A 205 -29.88 -15.33 0.66
CA GLN A 205 -29.10 -16.58 0.64
C GLN A 205 -27.55 -16.55 0.60
N ALA A 206 -27.03 -17.08 1.72
CA ALA A 206 -25.71 -17.67 1.98
C ALA A 206 -24.49 -16.72 2.07
N SER A 207 -23.86 -16.79 3.24
CA SER A 207 -22.71 -15.99 3.69
C SER A 207 -21.47 -16.13 2.79
N SER A 208 -21.20 -15.13 1.96
CA SER A 208 -19.88 -14.93 1.35
C SER A 208 -18.98 -14.17 2.32
N ARG A 209 -18.05 -14.89 2.96
CA ARG A 209 -16.95 -14.29 3.71
C ARG A 209 -15.74 -14.21 2.78
N THR A 210 -15.57 -13.07 2.12
CA THR A 210 -14.30 -12.75 1.45
C THR A 210 -13.41 -12.07 2.49
N PRO A 211 -12.31 -12.67 2.94
CA PRO A 211 -11.35 -11.96 3.78
C PRO A 211 -10.63 -10.93 2.89
N PHE A 212 -11.01 -9.67 3.00
CA PHE A 212 -10.14 -8.57 2.61
C PHE A 212 -9.04 -8.46 3.66
N VAL A 213 -7.78 -8.51 3.24
CA VAL A 213 -6.65 -8.09 4.06
C VAL A 213 -6.28 -6.70 3.58
N VAL A 214 -6.86 -5.68 4.20
CA VAL A 214 -6.46 -4.29 3.98
C VAL A 214 -5.15 -4.05 4.73
N LEU A 215 -4.05 -3.95 4.00
CA LEU A 215 -2.73 -3.64 4.56
C LEU A 215 -2.52 -2.12 4.65
N THR A 216 -3.31 -1.40 5.45
CA THR A 216 -2.98 0.00 5.77
C THR A 216 -3.55 0.42 7.13
N LYS A 217 -2.69 0.47 8.14
CA LYS A 217 -2.76 1.51 9.16
C LYS A 217 -1.37 1.81 9.69
N THR A 218 -0.67 2.73 9.02
CA THR A 218 0.35 3.53 9.70
C THR A 218 -0.42 4.39 10.70
N LEU A 219 -0.21 4.13 11.99
CA LEU A 219 -0.76 4.93 13.07
C LEU A 219 -0.15 6.34 13.01
N SER A 220 -0.74 7.24 12.25
CA SER A 220 -0.66 8.66 12.54
C SER A 220 -1.63 8.91 13.70
N LEU A 221 -1.11 8.84 14.92
CA LEU A 221 -1.79 9.37 16.09
C LEU A 221 -1.83 10.90 15.93
N LEU A 222 -3.03 11.45 15.77
CA LEU A 222 -3.37 12.76 16.33
C LEU A 222 -3.96 12.53 17.72
#